data_AF-A0A6J4ZW99-F1
#
_entry.id   AF-A0A6J4ZW99-F1
#
_cell.length_a   1.000
_cell.length_b   1.000
_cell.length_c   1.000
_cell.angle_alpha   90.00
_cell.angle_beta   90.00
_cell.angle_gamma   90.00
#
_symmetry.space_group_name_H-M   'P 1'
#
loop_
_entity.id
_entity.type
_entity.pdbx_description
1 polymer ?
#
loop_
_entity_poly.entity_id
_entity_poly.type
_entity_poly.pdbx_seq_one_letter_code
_entity_poly.pdbx_strand_id
1 'polypeptide(L)'
;MLETRFRNATRGRPLVLAGIAAVVLAAMAATRPGWAQAAVPTAYVTSEKAGVGVIDLEQMTLSRTFPVGAAGPRGLSLNADGSRLLVANKNTGDLAVIDTASGEVVQRVKIGKNPEFVRVHNGYAYVTYEPGEEGGPPATPPQAGKQTGQPPDQHANEAGEASKPHADDDDDANKPPAEIALVDMKTWRVVRSVTSGHETEGIEFSRDGKNMLVTNEGDDTVSVYHARTGAPVRTVKLAPGGRPRGIRLSPDGKEYVVTLESLSKLAVIDARTFKVLKTVDTKLGPYGVAYSPDGKRLFVAAAREQTVQVFDGHSYEHLADVPVGQRCWHFSFTPDGAKLLVACGRSDAVYVLDARSYQPITQIGQLPLAWGIVTYPPGDGSIESR
;
A
#
# COMPACT_ATOMS: atom_id res chain seq x y z
N MET A 1 33.81 -66.94 85.63
CA MET A 1 33.80 -65.67 86.39
C MET A 1 33.67 -64.56 85.36
N LEU A 2 32.54 -63.83 85.41
CA LEU A 2 32.23 -62.49 84.85
C LEU A 2 32.86 -62.02 83.51
N GLU A 3 32.04 -61.65 82.51
CA GLU A 3 31.80 -60.24 82.04
C GLU A 3 32.40 -60.09 80.61
N THR A 4 31.96 -59.31 79.62
CA THR A 4 30.93 -58.26 79.43
C THR A 4 30.61 -58.18 77.92
N ARG A 5 29.42 -57.69 77.57
CA ARG A 5 28.97 -57.31 76.21
C ARG A 5 29.79 -56.14 75.64
N PHE A 6 29.88 -55.99 74.30
CA PHE A 6 29.26 -54.87 73.54
C PHE A 6 29.54 -54.95 72.01
N ARG A 7 28.44 -55.17 71.27
CA ARG A 7 27.96 -54.58 70.00
C ARG A 7 28.91 -54.26 68.82
N ASN A 8 28.53 -54.87 67.68
CA ASN A 8 28.24 -54.34 66.32
C ASN A 8 29.28 -53.46 65.61
N ALA A 9 29.46 -53.48 64.30
CA ALA A 9 28.93 -54.16 63.11
C ALA A 9 29.88 -53.65 61.98
N THR A 10 30.09 -54.18 60.78
CA THR A 10 29.39 -55.11 59.91
C THR A 10 30.43 -55.55 58.86
N ARG A 11 30.19 -56.72 58.27
CA ARG A 11 31.05 -57.44 57.32
C ARG A 11 31.49 -56.62 56.10
N GLY A 12 32.79 -56.68 55.80
CA GLY A 12 33.27 -56.60 54.43
C GLY A 12 33.08 -57.92 53.71
N ARG A 13 32.97 -57.88 52.38
CA ARG A 13 33.62 -58.83 51.47
C ARG A 13 33.64 -58.30 50.03
N PRO A 14 34.70 -58.64 49.27
CA PRO A 14 35.12 -57.87 48.10
C PRO A 14 34.53 -58.38 46.78
N LEU A 15 34.69 -57.51 45.79
CA LEU A 15 34.34 -57.66 44.38
C LEU A 15 34.92 -58.94 43.75
N VAL A 16 34.11 -59.56 42.90
CA VAL A 16 34.54 -60.35 41.74
C VAL A 16 33.94 -59.69 40.50
N LEU A 17 34.81 -59.33 39.54
CA LEU A 17 34.44 -58.89 38.20
C LEU A 17 33.92 -60.08 37.38
N ALA A 18 32.78 -59.91 36.72
CA ALA A 18 32.45 -60.57 35.46
C ALA A 18 31.46 -59.67 34.70
N GLY A 19 31.81 -59.34 33.45
CA GLY A 19 31.13 -58.34 32.65
C GLY A 19 29.77 -58.78 32.10
N ILE A 20 28.90 -57.79 31.90
CA ILE A 20 27.77 -57.85 30.97
C ILE A 20 27.79 -56.54 30.18
N ALA A 21 27.88 -56.65 28.85
CA ALA A 21 27.77 -55.55 27.92
C ALA A 21 26.36 -54.97 27.97
N ALA A 22 26.23 -53.70 28.37
CA ALA A 22 25.01 -52.93 28.21
C ALA A 22 25.08 -52.15 26.90
N VAL A 23 24.28 -52.57 25.91
CA VAL A 23 23.99 -51.76 24.73
C VAL A 23 23.18 -50.55 25.20
N VAL A 24 23.82 -49.38 25.25
CA VAL A 24 23.12 -48.11 25.41
C VAL A 24 22.57 -47.74 24.03
N LEU A 25 21.29 -48.03 23.79
CA LEU A 25 20.55 -47.33 22.73
C LEU A 25 20.35 -45.88 23.20
N ALA A 26 21.31 -45.03 22.87
CA ALA A 26 21.07 -43.59 22.88
C ALA A 26 20.06 -43.30 21.76
N ALA A 27 18.80 -43.09 22.14
CA ALA A 27 17.82 -42.49 21.24
C ALA A 27 18.29 -41.07 20.94
N MET A 28 19.09 -40.93 19.88
CA MET A 28 19.30 -39.62 19.25
C MET A 28 17.94 -39.20 18.70
N ALA A 29 17.27 -38.31 19.43
CA ALA A 29 16.22 -37.50 18.87
C ALA A 29 16.87 -36.67 17.75
N ALA A 30 16.81 -37.20 16.52
CA ALA A 30 17.12 -36.42 15.34
C ALA A 30 16.10 -35.28 15.31
N THR A 31 16.51 -34.10 15.79
CA THR A 31 15.81 -32.86 15.51
C THR A 31 15.84 -32.72 13.99
N ARG A 32 14.75 -33.12 13.34
CA ARG A 32 14.54 -32.78 11.94
C ARG A 32 14.69 -31.27 11.87
N PRO A 33 15.53 -30.72 10.97
CA PRO A 33 15.51 -29.28 10.75
C PRO A 33 14.07 -28.93 10.44
N GLY A 34 13.44 -28.10 11.26
CA GLY A 34 12.12 -27.59 10.97
C GLY A 34 12.24 -26.88 9.64
N TRP A 35 11.57 -27.40 8.61
CA TRP A 35 11.41 -26.66 7.38
C TRP A 35 10.62 -25.44 7.81
N ALA A 36 11.26 -24.26 7.82
CA ALA A 36 10.53 -23.03 8.00
C ALA A 36 9.48 -23.01 6.89
N GLN A 37 8.21 -23.17 7.25
CA GLN A 37 7.11 -23.01 6.32
C GLN A 37 7.28 -21.60 5.74
N ALA A 38 7.54 -21.50 4.44
CA ALA A 38 7.55 -20.20 3.79
C ALA A 38 6.22 -19.51 4.11
N ALA A 39 6.27 -18.24 4.50
CA ALA A 39 5.05 -17.47 4.77
C ALA A 39 4.17 -17.54 3.52
N VAL A 40 2.89 -17.88 3.70
CA VAL A 40 1.93 -17.98 2.60
C VAL A 40 1.85 -16.60 1.91
N PRO A 41 2.09 -16.52 0.59
CA PRO A 41 1.96 -15.27 -0.15
C PRO A 41 0.59 -14.64 0.10
N THR A 42 0.60 -13.37 0.51
CA THR A 42 -0.59 -12.67 1.02
C THR A 42 -0.70 -11.28 0.39
N ALA A 43 -1.91 -10.84 0.06
CA ALA A 43 -2.19 -9.43 -0.20
C ALA A 43 -2.93 -8.80 0.98
N TYR A 44 -2.60 -7.55 1.29
CA TYR A 44 -3.33 -6.72 2.24
C TYR A 44 -4.01 -5.58 1.48
N VAL A 45 -5.28 -5.36 1.78
CA VAL A 45 -6.11 -4.38 1.06
C VAL A 45 -6.83 -3.52 2.06
N THR A 46 -6.59 -2.21 2.06
CA THR A 46 -7.39 -1.31 2.89
C THR A 46 -8.79 -1.16 2.32
N SER A 47 -9.77 -1.14 3.20
CA SER A 47 -11.17 -0.85 2.94
C SER A 47 -11.58 0.28 3.88
N GLU A 48 -12.00 1.42 3.33
CA GLU A 48 -12.37 2.59 4.13
C GLU A 48 -13.52 2.29 5.12
N LYS A 49 -14.26 1.19 4.91
CA LYS A 49 -15.40 0.78 5.72
C LYS A 49 -15.19 -0.49 6.56
N ALA A 50 -14.25 -1.37 6.21
CA ALA A 50 -14.12 -2.69 6.86
C ALA A 50 -12.79 -2.92 7.58
N GLY A 51 -11.76 -2.09 7.38
CA GLY A 51 -10.43 -2.33 7.93
C GLY A 51 -9.45 -2.78 6.85
N VAL A 52 -8.69 -3.85 7.10
CA VAL A 52 -7.76 -4.43 6.11
C VAL A 52 -8.16 -5.85 5.74
N GLY A 53 -8.55 -6.07 4.49
CA GLY A 53 -8.75 -7.40 3.95
C GLY A 53 -7.42 -8.13 3.75
N VAL A 54 -7.40 -9.42 4.06
CA VAL A 54 -6.24 -10.30 3.91
C VAL A 54 -6.57 -11.35 2.87
N ILE A 55 -5.94 -11.27 1.70
CA ILE A 55 -6.18 -12.15 0.57
C ILE A 55 -5.10 -13.22 0.51
N ASP A 56 -5.52 -14.48 0.47
CA ASP A 56 -4.64 -15.62 0.18
C ASP A 56 -4.29 -15.60 -1.32
N LEU A 57 -3.00 -15.49 -1.66
CA LEU A 57 -2.56 -15.38 -3.04
C LEU A 57 -2.35 -16.74 -3.76
N GLU A 58 -2.51 -17.86 -3.07
CA GLU A 58 -2.57 -19.17 -3.71
C GLU A 58 -4.01 -19.48 -4.13
N GLN A 59 -4.96 -19.17 -3.26
CA GLN A 59 -6.38 -19.45 -3.46
C GLN A 59 -7.14 -18.32 -4.16
N MET A 60 -6.61 -17.09 -4.18
CA MET A 60 -7.30 -15.89 -4.64
C MET A 60 -8.62 -15.65 -3.89
N THR A 61 -8.59 -15.80 -2.56
CA THR A 61 -9.77 -15.66 -1.69
C THR A 61 -9.49 -14.67 -0.56
N LEU A 62 -10.53 -13.95 -0.12
CA LEU A 62 -10.48 -13.18 1.11
C LEU A 62 -10.47 -14.16 2.30
N SER A 63 -9.33 -14.25 2.98
CA SER A 63 -9.13 -15.18 4.10
C SER A 63 -9.72 -14.65 5.41
N ARG A 64 -9.50 -13.36 5.69
CA ARG A 64 -9.98 -12.65 6.89
C ARG A 64 -9.88 -11.14 6.70
N THR A 65 -10.42 -10.39 7.65
CA THR A 65 -10.30 -8.93 7.71
C THR A 65 -9.76 -8.51 9.07
N PHE A 66 -8.69 -7.71 9.08
CA PHE A 66 -8.14 -7.12 10.29
C PHE A 66 -8.94 -5.87 10.69
N PRO A 67 -9.48 -5.82 11.91
CA PRO A 67 -10.22 -4.66 12.37
C PRO A 67 -9.27 -3.51 12.67
N VAL A 68 -9.49 -2.37 12.02
CA VAL A 68 -8.78 -1.10 12.32
C VAL A 68 -9.69 -0.09 13.04
N GLY A 69 -11.00 -0.41 13.15
CA GLY A 69 -12.06 0.44 13.68
C GLY A 69 -12.69 1.34 12.60
N ALA A 70 -13.47 2.34 13.01
CA ALA A 70 -14.08 3.34 12.11
C ALA A 70 -13.06 4.37 11.57
N ALA A 71 -11.81 3.93 11.39
CA ALA A 71 -10.64 4.77 11.19
C ALA A 71 -10.50 5.32 9.76
N GLY A 72 -11.27 4.77 8.80
CA GLY A 72 -11.17 5.15 7.39
C GLY A 72 -9.77 4.87 6.81
N PRO A 73 -9.31 3.61 6.82
CA PRO A 73 -7.96 3.28 6.37
C PRO A 73 -7.82 3.51 4.86
N ARG A 74 -6.71 4.15 4.46
CA ARG A 74 -6.37 4.47 3.07
C ARG A 74 -5.01 3.87 2.70
N GLY A 75 -3.94 4.66 2.67
CA GLY A 75 -2.59 4.19 2.38
C GLY A 75 -2.14 3.11 3.34
N LEU A 76 -1.47 2.10 2.78
CA LEU A 76 -0.83 1.05 3.55
C LEU A 76 0.53 0.69 2.97
N SER A 77 1.43 0.22 3.83
CA SER A 77 2.73 -0.32 3.43
C SER A 77 3.21 -1.35 4.45
N LEU A 78 4.13 -2.20 4.06
CA LEU A 78 4.73 -3.23 4.92
C LEU A 78 6.15 -2.84 5.33
N ASN A 79 6.57 -3.32 6.50
CA ASN A 79 7.98 -3.38 6.81
C ASN A 79 8.69 -4.49 6.00
N ALA A 80 10.01 -4.45 5.95
CA ALA A 80 10.80 -5.31 5.04
C ALA A 80 10.61 -6.82 5.25
N ASP A 81 10.33 -7.26 6.48
CA ASP A 81 10.08 -8.67 6.81
C ASP A 81 8.59 -9.04 6.82
N GLY A 82 7.70 -8.11 6.45
CA GLY A 82 6.25 -8.33 6.39
C GLY A 82 5.57 -8.55 7.74
N SER A 83 6.27 -8.46 8.87
CA SER A 83 5.69 -8.68 10.20
C SER A 83 4.82 -7.52 10.68
N ARG A 84 4.92 -6.34 10.06
CA ARG A 84 4.18 -5.13 10.41
C ARG A 84 3.54 -4.52 9.17
N LEU A 85 2.23 -4.33 9.23
CA LEU A 85 1.48 -3.54 8.27
C LEU A 85 1.21 -2.15 8.88
N LEU A 86 1.53 -1.10 8.12
CA LEU A 86 1.39 0.28 8.54
C LEU A 86 0.27 0.90 7.71
N VAL A 87 -0.75 1.46 8.37
CA VAL A 87 -1.98 1.91 7.72
C VAL A 87 -2.32 3.34 8.15
N ALA A 88 -2.40 4.24 7.17
CA ALA A 88 -2.86 5.61 7.36
C ALA A 88 -4.38 5.63 7.55
N ASN A 89 -4.82 6.21 8.66
CA ASN A 89 -6.23 6.29 9.01
C ASN A 89 -6.72 7.73 8.94
N LYS A 90 -7.56 8.02 7.94
CA LYS A 90 -8.11 9.35 7.68
C LYS A 90 -8.85 9.93 8.90
N ASN A 91 -9.78 9.16 9.46
CA ASN A 91 -10.75 9.68 10.41
C ASN A 91 -10.16 9.89 11.81
N THR A 92 -9.13 9.12 12.17
CA THR A 92 -8.49 9.17 13.48
C THR A 92 -7.15 9.91 13.48
N GLY A 93 -6.62 10.26 12.31
CA GLY A 93 -5.41 11.07 12.17
C GLY A 93 -4.13 10.37 12.63
N ASP A 94 -4.12 9.04 12.58
CA ASP A 94 -3.02 8.21 13.06
C ASP A 94 -2.54 7.22 12.00
N LEU A 95 -1.32 6.72 12.21
CA LEU A 95 -0.77 5.55 11.56
C LEU A 95 -0.96 4.35 12.50
N ALA A 96 -1.82 3.41 12.12
CA ALA A 96 -1.94 2.14 12.81
C ALA A 96 -0.81 1.20 12.38
N VAL A 97 -0.19 0.53 13.35
CA VAL A 97 0.78 -0.54 13.13
C VAL A 97 0.13 -1.84 13.56
N ILE A 98 -0.01 -2.75 12.60
CA ILE A 98 -0.71 -4.03 12.78
C ILE A 98 0.32 -5.15 12.74
N ASP A 99 0.27 -6.05 13.71
CA ASP A 99 1.01 -7.32 13.65
C ASP A 99 0.33 -8.23 12.62
N THR A 100 1.07 -8.63 11.58
CA THR A 100 0.44 -9.36 10.46
C THR A 100 0.10 -10.82 10.78
N ALA A 101 0.71 -11.39 11.84
CA ALA A 101 0.38 -12.74 12.28
C ALA A 101 -0.96 -12.75 13.04
N SER A 102 -1.11 -11.89 14.04
CA SER A 102 -2.34 -11.80 14.85
C SER A 102 -3.45 -11.01 14.18
N GLY A 103 -3.11 -10.01 13.36
CA GLY A 103 -4.05 -9.03 12.83
C GLY A 103 -4.41 -7.90 13.80
N GLU A 104 -3.74 -7.82 14.95
CA GLU A 104 -4.02 -6.83 15.98
C GLU A 104 -3.24 -5.54 15.75
N VAL A 105 -3.89 -4.41 16.03
CA VAL A 105 -3.21 -3.11 16.10
C VAL A 105 -2.34 -3.07 17.36
N VAL A 106 -1.02 -3.13 17.18
CA VAL A 106 -0.05 -3.16 18.28
C VAL A 106 0.50 -1.78 18.65
N GLN A 107 0.35 -0.79 17.77
CA GLN A 107 0.76 0.58 18.01
C GLN A 107 -0.09 1.56 17.20
N ARG A 108 -0.32 2.75 17.74
CA ARG A 108 -0.84 3.90 17.00
C ARG A 108 0.12 5.06 17.12
N VAL A 109 0.45 5.69 16.00
CA VAL A 109 1.32 6.87 15.95
C VAL A 109 0.49 8.05 15.48
N LYS A 110 0.38 9.09 16.30
CA LYS A 110 -0.32 10.32 15.89
C LYS A 110 0.41 10.97 14.72
N ILE A 111 -0.30 11.27 13.64
CA ILE A 111 0.25 11.87 12.42
C ILE A 111 -0.27 13.31 12.29
N GLY A 112 -1.57 13.46 12.05
CA GLY A 112 -2.19 14.74 11.70
C GLY A 112 -3.56 14.52 11.06
N LYS A 113 -4.22 15.60 10.63
CA LYS A 113 -5.53 15.51 9.96
C LYS A 113 -5.38 14.85 8.59
N ASN A 114 -6.36 14.03 8.18
CA ASN A 114 -6.45 13.37 6.87
C ASN A 114 -5.14 12.67 6.39
N PRO A 115 -4.58 11.69 7.10
CA PRO A 115 -3.51 10.85 6.54
C PRO A 115 -3.98 10.11 5.28
N GLU A 116 -3.20 10.17 4.21
CA GLU A 116 -3.60 9.71 2.87
C GLU A 116 -2.78 8.48 2.44
N PHE A 117 -1.46 8.62 2.36
CA PHE A 117 -0.56 7.64 1.75
C PHE A 117 0.56 7.24 2.72
N VAL A 118 1.08 6.01 2.59
CA VAL A 118 2.16 5.49 3.45
C VAL A 118 3.21 4.81 2.58
N ARG A 119 4.46 5.28 2.64
CA ARG A 119 5.61 4.62 2.01
C ARG A 119 6.63 4.24 3.06
N VAL A 120 7.04 2.97 3.11
CA VAL A 120 8.15 2.53 3.96
C VAL A 120 9.46 2.55 3.17
N HIS A 121 10.49 3.21 3.72
CA HIS A 121 11.82 3.23 3.13
C HIS A 121 12.91 3.38 4.20
N ASN A 122 13.95 2.54 4.14
CA ASN A 122 15.13 2.59 5.02
C ASN A 122 14.82 2.68 6.53
N GLY A 123 13.79 1.95 6.99
CA GLY A 123 13.41 1.88 8.41
C GLY A 123 12.52 3.04 8.90
N TYR A 124 12.01 3.85 7.97
CA TYR A 124 11.08 4.94 8.25
C TYR A 124 9.79 4.73 7.46
N ALA A 125 8.66 5.10 8.07
CA ALA A 125 7.40 5.28 7.36
C ALA A 125 7.22 6.77 7.04
N TYR A 126 6.95 7.07 5.79
CA TYR A 126 6.67 8.41 5.28
C TYR A 126 5.17 8.47 5.01
N VAL A 127 4.48 9.34 5.76
CA VAL A 127 3.02 9.41 5.75
C VAL A 127 2.60 10.81 5.31
N THR A 128 1.91 10.93 4.19
CA THR A 128 1.30 12.20 3.79
C THR A 128 0.07 12.48 4.65
N TYR A 129 -0.12 13.72 5.05
CA TYR A 129 -1.29 14.18 5.78
C TYR A 129 -1.57 15.66 5.52
N GLU A 130 -2.81 16.08 5.74
CA GLU A 130 -3.31 17.37 5.27
C GLU A 130 -4.08 18.09 6.37
N PRO A 131 -3.40 19.01 7.09
CA PRO A 131 -4.04 19.84 8.10
C PRO A 131 -5.18 20.71 7.54
N GLY A 132 -5.11 21.06 6.25
CA GLY A 132 -5.96 22.06 5.60
C GLY A 132 -7.22 21.55 4.93
N GLU A 133 -7.35 20.23 4.73
CA GLU A 133 -8.47 19.68 3.97
C GLU A 133 -9.67 19.31 4.85
N GLU A 134 -10.87 19.57 4.32
CA GLU A 134 -12.17 19.11 4.82
C GLU A 134 -12.95 18.41 3.71
N GLY A 135 -12.26 17.62 2.87
CA GLY A 135 -12.84 17.03 1.65
C GLY A 135 -12.70 15.51 1.55
N GLY A 136 -13.67 14.88 0.90
CA GLY A 136 -13.51 13.55 0.28
C GLY A 136 -13.07 13.69 -1.18
N PRO A 137 -12.74 12.58 -1.87
CA PRO A 137 -12.32 12.63 -3.27
C PRO A 137 -13.41 13.28 -4.16
N PRO A 138 -13.04 13.88 -5.31
CA PRO A 138 -13.96 14.67 -6.13
C PRO A 138 -15.25 13.90 -6.45
N ALA A 139 -16.40 14.56 -6.28
CA ALA A 139 -17.65 14.05 -6.82
C ALA A 139 -17.57 14.03 -8.36
N THR A 140 -18.18 13.03 -8.98
CA THR A 140 -18.26 12.91 -10.44
C THR A 140 -18.87 14.19 -11.03
N PRO A 141 -18.23 14.86 -12.01
CA PRO A 141 -18.87 15.97 -12.71
C PRO A 141 -20.14 15.48 -13.43
N PRO A 142 -21.17 16.34 -13.61
CA PRO A 142 -22.34 15.98 -14.39
C PRO A 142 -21.93 15.56 -15.80
N GLN A 143 -22.39 14.38 -16.23
CA GLN A 143 -22.18 13.94 -17.61
C GLN A 143 -22.76 14.96 -18.58
N ALA A 144 -21.95 15.42 -19.54
CA ALA A 144 -22.41 16.23 -20.65
C ALA A 144 -23.37 15.40 -21.53
N GLY A 145 -24.67 15.66 -21.39
CA GLY A 145 -25.73 15.55 -22.38
C GLY A 145 -25.82 14.29 -23.26
N LYS A 146 -26.81 13.43 -22.98
CA LYS A 146 -27.57 12.73 -24.03
C LYS A 146 -29.09 12.84 -23.76
N GLN A 147 -29.75 13.68 -24.57
CA GLN A 147 -31.16 13.57 -24.97
C GLN A 147 -31.32 12.24 -25.76
N THR A 148 -32.41 11.47 -25.78
CA THR A 148 -33.85 11.61 -25.43
C THR A 148 -34.48 10.21 -25.57
N GLY A 149 -35.52 9.88 -24.81
CA GLY A 149 -36.47 8.80 -25.21
C GLY A 149 -37.30 8.12 -24.12
N GLN A 150 -38.52 8.62 -23.92
CA GLN A 150 -39.74 7.99 -23.37
C GLN A 150 -40.03 7.94 -21.84
N PRO A 151 -41.34 8.00 -21.45
CA PRO A 151 -41.81 8.60 -20.19
C PRO A 151 -42.59 7.56 -19.32
N PRO A 152 -43.41 7.97 -18.33
CA PRO A 152 -43.09 7.84 -16.91
C PRO A 152 -43.99 6.85 -16.16
N ASP A 153 -43.47 6.17 -15.15
CA ASP A 153 -44.33 5.59 -14.11
C ASP A 153 -43.90 6.05 -12.72
N GLN A 154 -44.96 6.35 -11.97
CA GLN A 154 -45.05 7.16 -10.78
C GLN A 154 -44.59 6.36 -9.57
N HIS A 155 -43.95 7.03 -8.60
CA HIS A 155 -44.45 7.10 -7.22
C HIS A 155 -43.58 8.08 -6.41
N ALA A 156 -44.22 9.23 -6.13
CA ALA A 156 -44.00 10.16 -5.03
C ALA A 156 -43.94 9.42 -3.67
N ASN A 157 -43.37 9.87 -2.55
CA ASN A 157 -42.90 11.13 -1.97
C ASN A 157 -41.81 10.70 -0.93
N GLU A 158 -40.88 11.52 -0.46
CA GLU A 158 -41.09 12.62 0.49
C GLU A 158 -39.85 13.53 0.58
N ALA A 159 -40.16 14.78 0.91
CA ALA A 159 -39.35 15.96 1.18
C ALA A 159 -37.92 15.71 1.72
N GLY A 160 -36.89 16.45 1.32
CA GLY A 160 -36.90 17.88 1.05
C GLY A 160 -36.06 18.60 2.10
N GLU A 161 -34.75 18.33 2.15
CA GLU A 161 -33.79 19.31 2.64
C GLU A 161 -33.18 19.96 1.41
N ALA A 162 -33.50 21.24 1.23
CA ALA A 162 -32.92 22.08 0.21
C ALA A 162 -31.40 22.08 0.38
N SER A 163 -30.70 21.35 -0.48
CA SER A 163 -29.28 21.54 -0.72
C SER A 163 -29.10 22.99 -1.17
N LYS A 164 -28.65 23.81 -0.22
CA LYS A 164 -28.13 25.15 -0.50
C LYS A 164 -27.04 24.98 -1.56
N PRO A 165 -26.97 25.88 -2.55
CA PRO A 165 -25.85 25.88 -3.48
C PRO A 165 -24.58 25.94 -2.65
N HIS A 166 -23.65 25.00 -2.88
CA HIS A 166 -22.29 25.16 -2.41
C HIS A 166 -21.83 26.51 -2.94
N ALA A 167 -21.71 27.47 -2.04
CA ALA A 167 -21.00 28.70 -2.32
C ALA A 167 -19.60 28.26 -2.76
N ASP A 168 -19.20 28.76 -3.92
CA ASP A 168 -17.80 28.98 -4.26
C ASP A 168 -17.20 29.80 -3.11
N ASP A 169 -16.71 29.15 -2.06
CA ASP A 169 -15.77 29.76 -1.13
C ASP A 169 -14.38 29.59 -1.75
N ASP A 170 -14.12 30.51 -2.69
CA ASP A 170 -12.79 30.93 -3.13
C ASP A 170 -11.88 31.15 -1.91
N ASP A 171 -11.02 30.18 -1.59
CA ASP A 171 -9.69 30.40 -0.99
C ASP A 171 -8.88 29.08 -0.80
N ASP A 172 -8.78 28.23 -1.83
CA ASP A 172 -7.80 27.12 -1.82
C ASP A 172 -6.36 27.62 -1.56
N ALA A 173 -6.06 28.89 -1.88
CA ALA A 173 -4.78 29.53 -1.63
C ALA A 173 -4.43 29.77 -0.15
N ASN A 174 -5.41 29.69 0.76
CA ASN A 174 -5.22 29.94 2.21
C ASN A 174 -5.27 28.67 3.06
N LYS A 175 -5.50 27.50 2.47
CA LYS A 175 -5.42 26.23 3.21
C LYS A 175 -3.96 25.97 3.60
N PRO A 176 -3.69 25.47 4.81
CA PRO A 176 -2.33 25.10 5.18
C PRO A 176 -1.86 23.96 4.26
N PRO A 177 -0.58 23.98 3.84
CA PRO A 177 -0.02 22.97 2.97
C PRO A 177 -0.07 21.58 3.62
N ALA A 178 -0.01 20.55 2.79
CA ALA A 178 0.17 19.19 3.26
C ALA A 178 1.57 19.00 3.88
N GLU A 179 1.70 17.94 4.66
CA GLU A 179 2.95 17.56 5.31
C GLU A 179 3.24 16.07 5.15
N ILE A 180 4.52 15.70 5.19
CA ILE A 180 4.98 14.32 5.23
C ILE A 180 5.58 14.04 6.60
N ALA A 181 4.93 13.20 7.40
CA ALA A 181 5.44 12.73 8.67
C ALA A 181 6.45 11.58 8.45
N LEU A 182 7.65 11.74 8.99
CA LEU A 182 8.67 10.68 9.04
C LEU A 182 8.58 9.99 10.39
N VAL A 183 8.06 8.77 10.40
CA VAL A 183 7.97 7.92 11.60
C VAL A 183 9.15 6.98 11.64
N ASP A 184 9.94 7.03 12.72
CA ASP A 184 11.00 6.06 12.98
C ASP A 184 10.38 4.74 13.44
N MET A 185 10.54 3.66 12.67
CA MET A 185 9.89 2.38 12.95
C MET A 185 10.53 1.60 14.11
N LYS A 186 11.67 2.04 14.65
CA LYS A 186 12.25 1.45 15.87
C LYS A 186 11.62 2.03 17.13
N THR A 187 11.26 3.31 17.08
CA THR A 187 10.73 4.05 18.25
C THR A 187 9.25 4.36 18.14
N TRP A 188 8.67 4.22 16.95
CA TRP A 188 7.29 4.58 16.59
C TRP A 188 6.96 6.04 16.90
N ARG A 189 7.94 6.94 16.73
CA ARG A 189 7.76 8.37 16.92
C ARG A 189 7.92 9.10 15.59
N VAL A 190 7.12 10.13 15.40
CA VAL A 190 7.38 11.15 14.37
C VAL A 190 8.68 11.85 14.75
N VAL A 191 9.70 11.72 13.92
CA VAL A 191 11.02 12.36 14.11
C VAL A 191 11.16 13.63 13.29
N ARG A 192 10.26 13.84 12.32
CA ARG A 192 10.21 15.02 11.45
C ARG A 192 8.85 15.12 10.76
N SER A 193 8.42 16.35 10.50
CA SER A 193 7.42 16.65 9.48
C SER A 193 8.05 17.53 8.41
N VAL A 194 7.71 17.27 7.15
CA VAL A 194 8.21 18.01 5.98
C VAL A 194 7.03 18.68 5.31
N THR A 195 7.01 20.00 5.27
CA THR A 195 6.00 20.77 4.54
C THR A 195 6.14 20.54 3.04
N SER A 196 5.02 20.29 2.35
CA SER A 196 4.95 20.14 0.89
C SER A 196 3.99 21.14 0.27
N GLY A 197 3.47 20.81 -0.92
CA GLY A 197 2.37 21.54 -1.53
C GLY A 197 1.01 21.13 -0.97
N HIS A 198 -0.06 21.46 -1.69
CA HIS A 198 -1.43 21.09 -1.33
C HIS A 198 -1.85 19.75 -1.95
N GLU A 199 -2.76 19.05 -1.26
CA GLU A 199 -3.36 17.78 -1.70
C GLU A 199 -2.30 16.73 -2.10
N THR A 200 -1.43 16.31 -1.18
CA THR A 200 -0.37 15.33 -1.48
C THR A 200 -0.86 13.90 -1.54
N GLU A 201 -0.44 13.17 -2.57
CA GLU A 201 -0.84 11.78 -2.77
C GLU A 201 0.38 10.82 -2.73
N GLY A 202 1.11 10.71 -3.83
CA GLY A 202 2.13 9.71 -4.05
C GLY A 202 3.50 10.11 -3.48
N ILE A 203 4.20 9.13 -2.91
CA ILE A 203 5.61 9.22 -2.51
C ILE A 203 6.44 8.18 -3.28
N GLU A 204 7.53 8.63 -3.90
CA GLU A 204 8.53 7.76 -4.53
C GLU A 204 9.96 8.19 -4.15
N PHE A 205 10.91 7.26 -4.20
CA PHE A 205 12.31 7.51 -3.90
C PHE A 205 13.20 7.44 -5.13
N SER A 206 14.35 8.10 -5.08
CA SER A 206 15.45 7.80 -6.00
C SER A 206 16.00 6.41 -5.75
N ARG A 207 16.62 5.80 -6.77
CA ARG A 207 17.22 4.46 -6.67
C ARG A 207 18.27 4.34 -5.56
N ASP A 208 18.98 5.42 -5.25
CA ASP A 208 19.94 5.47 -4.14
C ASP A 208 19.31 5.82 -2.79
N GLY A 209 17.99 6.02 -2.74
CA GLY A 209 17.21 6.34 -1.54
C GLY A 209 17.46 7.73 -0.97
N LYS A 210 18.22 8.59 -1.66
CA LYS A 210 18.60 9.92 -1.13
C LYS A 210 17.55 10.99 -1.36
N ASN A 211 16.79 10.89 -2.44
CA ASN A 211 15.73 11.84 -2.76
C ASN A 211 14.37 11.19 -2.55
N MET A 212 13.44 11.96 -1.99
CA MET A 212 12.02 11.67 -1.88
C MET A 212 11.27 12.63 -2.80
N LEU A 213 10.39 12.10 -3.62
CA LEU A 213 9.53 12.84 -4.54
C LEU A 213 8.09 12.70 -4.08
N VAL A 214 7.36 13.82 -4.04
CA VAL A 214 5.98 13.90 -3.55
C VAL A 214 5.14 14.63 -4.60
N THR A 215 4.06 14.01 -5.05
CA THR A 215 3.07 14.67 -5.93
C THR A 215 2.17 15.57 -5.10
N ASN A 216 1.99 16.81 -5.53
CA ASN A 216 1.10 17.79 -4.89
C ASN A 216 -0.03 18.11 -5.89
N GLU A 217 -1.21 17.57 -5.62
CA GLU A 217 -2.32 17.57 -6.55
C GLU A 217 -2.89 18.98 -6.77
N GLY A 218 -3.04 19.74 -5.68
CA GLY A 218 -3.59 21.10 -5.72
C GLY A 218 -2.67 22.13 -6.35
N ASP A 219 -1.36 21.83 -6.44
CA ASP A 219 -0.35 22.77 -6.95
C ASP A 219 0.17 22.44 -8.35
N ASP A 220 -0.26 21.32 -8.94
CA ASP A 220 0.28 20.81 -10.20
C ASP A 220 1.81 20.63 -10.19
N THR A 221 2.37 20.12 -9.08
CA THR A 221 3.82 19.96 -8.93
C THR A 221 4.25 18.59 -8.39
N VAL A 222 5.53 18.27 -8.60
CA VAL A 222 6.25 17.27 -7.80
C VAL A 222 7.33 17.98 -6.98
N SER A 223 7.27 17.85 -5.66
CA SER A 223 8.31 18.33 -4.77
C SER A 223 9.37 17.27 -4.53
N VAL A 224 10.64 17.67 -4.51
CA VAL A 224 11.79 16.80 -4.29
C VAL A 224 12.53 17.25 -3.04
N TYR A 225 12.79 16.31 -2.14
CA TYR A 225 13.48 16.54 -0.87
C TYR A 225 14.62 15.55 -0.68
N HIS A 226 15.60 15.91 0.13
CA HIS A 226 16.48 14.92 0.73
C HIS A 226 15.68 14.03 1.69
N ALA A 227 15.58 12.73 1.39
CA ALA A 227 14.69 11.79 2.03
C ALA A 227 14.81 11.78 3.57
N ARG A 228 16.03 11.80 4.10
CA ARG A 228 16.27 11.71 5.56
C ARG A 228 16.06 13.03 6.30
N THR A 229 16.39 14.15 5.69
CA THR A 229 16.40 15.45 6.38
C THR A 229 15.17 16.29 6.06
N GLY A 230 14.43 15.95 5.00
CA GLY A 230 13.33 16.76 4.49
C GLY A 230 13.77 18.07 3.85
N ALA A 231 15.08 18.30 3.66
CA ALA A 231 15.57 19.53 3.07
C ALA A 231 15.13 19.61 1.59
N PRO A 232 14.59 20.75 1.12
CA PRO A 232 14.11 20.88 -0.25
C PRO A 232 15.26 20.83 -1.24
N VAL A 233 15.05 20.12 -2.35
CA VAL A 233 15.99 19.98 -3.47
C VAL A 233 15.45 20.70 -4.70
N ARG A 234 14.18 20.45 -5.06
CA ARG A 234 13.57 20.97 -6.28
C ARG A 234 12.05 20.94 -6.19
N THR A 235 11.39 21.87 -6.87
CA THR A 235 9.98 21.76 -7.24
C THR A 235 9.89 21.65 -8.76
N VAL A 236 9.24 20.59 -9.24
CA VAL A 236 8.99 20.35 -10.66
C VAL A 236 7.57 20.82 -10.97
N LYS A 237 7.45 21.85 -11.80
CA LYS A 237 6.13 22.29 -12.29
C LYS A 237 5.68 21.36 -13.40
N LEU A 238 4.43 20.90 -13.33
CA LEU A 238 3.78 20.11 -14.36
C LEU A 238 2.83 20.99 -15.17
N ALA A 239 2.10 20.38 -16.11
CA ALA A 239 1.08 21.09 -16.87
C ALA A 239 -0.03 21.59 -15.93
N PRO A 240 -0.47 22.86 -16.04
CA PRO A 240 -1.55 23.41 -15.20
C PRO A 240 -2.85 22.63 -15.34
N GLY A 241 -3.59 22.50 -14.23
CA GLY A 241 -4.79 21.67 -14.13
C GLY A 241 -4.51 20.16 -14.22
N GLY A 242 -3.24 19.77 -14.01
CA GLY A 242 -2.71 18.41 -14.12
C GLY A 242 -3.24 17.48 -13.06
N ARG A 243 -3.27 17.93 -11.80
CA ARG A 243 -3.61 17.12 -10.61
C ARG A 243 -2.77 15.83 -10.55
N PRO A 244 -1.47 15.93 -10.25
CA PRO A 244 -0.60 14.76 -10.18
C PRO A 244 -0.98 13.82 -9.03
N ARG A 245 -1.10 12.51 -9.32
CA ARG A 245 -1.48 11.48 -8.33
C ARG A 245 -0.36 10.48 -8.07
N GLY A 246 -0.36 9.40 -8.85
CA GLY A 246 0.64 8.32 -8.76
C GLY A 246 1.97 8.75 -9.35
N ILE A 247 3.06 8.30 -8.73
CA ILE A 247 4.42 8.50 -9.20
C ILE A 247 5.20 7.18 -9.06
N ARG A 248 6.00 6.85 -10.08
CA ARG A 248 6.85 5.66 -10.06
C ARG A 248 8.18 5.90 -10.78
N LEU A 249 9.28 5.41 -10.20
CA LEU A 249 10.58 5.38 -10.85
C LEU A 249 10.66 4.23 -11.86
N SER A 250 11.24 4.48 -13.03
CA SER A 250 11.49 3.45 -14.04
C SER A 250 12.46 2.38 -13.52
N PRO A 251 12.35 1.12 -13.97
CA PRO A 251 13.23 0.03 -13.51
C PRO A 251 14.71 0.24 -13.81
N ASP A 252 15.07 1.08 -14.78
CA ASP A 252 16.45 1.47 -15.07
C ASP A 252 16.92 2.70 -14.26
N GLY A 253 16.02 3.32 -13.48
CA GLY A 253 16.28 4.46 -12.61
C GLY A 253 16.48 5.79 -13.34
N LYS A 254 16.14 5.89 -14.63
CA LYS A 254 16.38 7.08 -15.44
C LYS A 254 15.21 8.05 -15.50
N GLU A 255 13.99 7.58 -15.30
CA GLU A 255 12.78 8.38 -15.49
C GLU A 255 11.80 8.18 -14.33
N TYR A 256 11.10 9.24 -13.93
CA TYR A 256 9.88 9.13 -13.14
C TYR A 256 8.67 9.29 -14.05
N VAL A 257 7.66 8.47 -13.85
CA VAL A 257 6.35 8.62 -14.48
C VAL A 257 5.36 9.11 -13.45
N VAL A 258 4.59 10.14 -13.80
CA VAL A 258 3.58 10.75 -12.95
C VAL A 258 2.24 10.78 -13.68
N THR A 259 1.18 10.26 -13.07
CA THR A 259 -0.18 10.37 -13.62
C THR A 259 -0.74 11.78 -13.37
N LEU A 260 -1.39 12.36 -14.37
CA LEU A 260 -2.06 13.66 -14.32
C LEU A 260 -3.57 13.44 -14.47
N GLU A 261 -4.28 13.33 -13.34
CA GLU A 261 -5.65 12.82 -13.28
C GLU A 261 -6.61 13.63 -14.16
N SER A 262 -6.58 14.96 -14.03
CA SER A 262 -7.53 15.85 -14.71
C SER A 262 -7.22 16.06 -16.18
N LEU A 263 -5.96 15.86 -16.59
CA LEU A 263 -5.55 16.04 -17.99
C LEU A 263 -5.62 14.75 -18.81
N SER A 264 -5.88 13.59 -18.17
CA SER A 264 -5.85 12.29 -18.84
C SER A 264 -4.50 12.04 -19.53
N LYS A 265 -3.41 12.27 -18.79
CA LYS A 265 -2.03 12.14 -19.28
C LYS A 265 -1.11 11.49 -18.25
N LEU A 266 0.04 11.04 -18.71
CA LEU A 266 1.25 10.82 -17.91
C LEU A 266 2.28 11.90 -18.24
N ALA A 267 3.05 12.34 -17.25
CA ALA A 267 4.30 13.08 -17.45
C ALA A 267 5.49 12.14 -17.22
N VAL A 268 6.49 12.22 -18.10
CA VAL A 268 7.78 11.53 -17.96
C VAL A 268 8.83 12.57 -17.57
N ILE A 269 9.54 12.33 -16.48
CA ILE A 269 10.49 13.28 -15.88
C ILE A 269 11.87 12.61 -15.79
N ASP A 270 12.91 13.27 -16.28
CA ASP A 270 14.29 12.78 -16.13
C ASP A 270 14.69 12.73 -14.65
N ALA A 271 15.09 11.55 -14.17
CA ALA A 271 15.33 11.32 -12.74
C ALA A 271 16.59 12.03 -12.19
N ARG A 272 17.48 12.50 -13.08
CA ARG A 272 18.72 13.19 -12.70
C ARG A 272 18.58 14.70 -12.69
N THR A 273 17.86 15.24 -13.66
CA THR A 273 17.74 16.69 -13.92
C THR A 273 16.39 17.25 -13.50
N PHE A 274 15.41 16.37 -13.22
CA PHE A 274 14.04 16.72 -12.87
C PHE A 274 13.32 17.56 -13.94
N LYS A 275 13.74 17.41 -15.21
CA LYS A 275 13.07 18.04 -16.35
C LYS A 275 11.96 17.15 -16.85
N VAL A 276 10.79 17.73 -17.11
CA VAL A 276 9.71 17.05 -17.84
C VAL A 276 10.21 16.82 -19.28
N LEU A 277 10.29 15.56 -19.68
CA LEU A 277 10.77 15.12 -20.99
C LEU A 277 9.65 15.11 -22.02
N LYS A 278 8.49 14.56 -21.65
CA LYS A 278 7.31 14.44 -22.50
C LYS A 278 6.06 14.18 -21.66
N THR A 279 4.92 14.34 -22.31
CA THR A 279 3.63 13.83 -21.82
C THR A 279 3.08 12.78 -22.76
N VAL A 280 2.32 11.83 -22.22
CA VAL A 280 1.71 10.72 -22.95
C VAL A 280 0.22 10.71 -22.66
N ASP A 281 -0.62 10.52 -23.66
CA ASP A 281 -2.08 10.48 -23.46
C ASP A 281 -2.50 9.18 -22.76
N THR A 282 -3.47 9.31 -21.86
CA THR A 282 -4.16 8.20 -21.20
C THR A 282 -5.67 8.36 -21.39
N LYS A 283 -6.41 7.37 -20.91
CA LYS A 283 -7.84 7.47 -20.64
C LYS A 283 -8.13 8.30 -19.39
N LEU A 284 -9.41 8.60 -19.15
CA LEU A 284 -9.82 9.54 -18.10
C LEU A 284 -9.49 9.06 -16.69
N GLY A 285 -9.02 10.00 -15.88
CA GLY A 285 -8.68 9.80 -14.48
C GLY A 285 -7.57 8.78 -14.24
N PRO A 286 -6.38 8.91 -14.87
CA PRO A 286 -5.23 8.07 -14.53
C PRO A 286 -4.84 8.31 -13.07
N TYR A 287 -4.64 7.25 -12.30
CA TYR A 287 -4.40 7.32 -10.86
C TYR A 287 -3.14 6.55 -10.45
N GLY A 288 -3.24 5.25 -10.13
CA GLY A 288 -2.07 4.41 -9.85
C GLY A 288 -1.27 4.11 -11.10
N VAL A 289 0.05 3.96 -10.94
CA VAL A 289 0.98 3.63 -12.01
C VAL A 289 2.07 2.69 -11.50
N ALA A 290 2.38 1.62 -12.25
CA ALA A 290 3.50 0.73 -11.94
C ALA A 290 4.04 0.02 -13.18
N TYR A 291 5.30 -0.39 -13.12
CA TYR A 291 5.92 -1.24 -14.14
C TYR A 291 5.67 -2.72 -13.85
N SER A 292 5.65 -3.53 -14.91
CA SER A 292 5.77 -5.00 -14.76
C SER A 292 7.11 -5.38 -14.12
N PRO A 293 7.22 -6.58 -13.53
CA PRO A 293 8.49 -7.08 -12.96
C PRO A 293 9.69 -7.07 -13.91
N ASP A 294 9.45 -7.31 -15.19
CA ASP A 294 10.50 -7.28 -16.23
C ASP A 294 10.76 -5.87 -16.80
N GLY A 295 10.01 -4.88 -16.34
CA GLY A 295 10.09 -3.48 -16.77
C GLY A 295 9.60 -3.21 -18.19
N LYS A 296 9.11 -4.22 -18.92
CA LYS A 296 8.72 -4.07 -20.33
C LYS A 296 7.34 -3.44 -20.51
N ARG A 297 6.54 -3.36 -19.46
CA ARG A 297 5.20 -2.80 -19.49
C ARG A 297 5.03 -1.78 -18.38
N LEU A 298 4.25 -0.75 -18.67
CA LEU A 298 3.76 0.23 -17.71
C LEU A 298 2.24 0.10 -17.62
N PHE A 299 1.71 -0.04 -16.41
CA PHE A 299 0.29 -0.14 -16.15
C PHE A 299 -0.19 1.15 -15.51
N VAL A 300 -1.37 1.62 -15.92
CA VAL A 300 -2.00 2.83 -15.40
C VAL A 300 -3.47 2.56 -15.14
N ALA A 301 -3.94 2.79 -13.92
CA ALA A 301 -5.36 2.70 -13.61
C ALA A 301 -6.08 3.97 -14.08
N ALA A 302 -6.82 3.89 -15.20
CA ALA A 302 -7.69 4.95 -15.69
C ALA A 302 -9.06 4.82 -15.02
N ALA A 303 -9.15 5.32 -13.80
CA ALA A 303 -10.21 5.00 -12.84
C ALA A 303 -11.61 5.43 -13.30
N ARG A 304 -11.72 6.54 -14.05
CA ARG A 304 -12.99 7.08 -14.55
C ARG A 304 -13.47 6.39 -15.83
N GLU A 305 -12.55 5.72 -16.54
CA GLU A 305 -12.83 4.88 -17.71
C GLU A 305 -12.92 3.40 -17.37
N GLN A 306 -12.86 3.00 -16.08
CA GLN A 306 -13.00 1.61 -15.64
C GLN A 306 -12.01 0.66 -16.35
N THR A 307 -10.80 1.13 -16.61
CA THR A 307 -9.76 0.35 -17.30
C THR A 307 -8.42 0.45 -16.58
N VAL A 308 -7.63 -0.62 -16.66
CA VAL A 308 -6.18 -0.54 -16.53
C VAL A 308 -5.60 -0.48 -17.93
N GLN A 309 -4.90 0.60 -18.25
CA GLN A 309 -4.20 0.74 -19.51
C GLN A 309 -2.80 0.15 -19.40
N VAL A 310 -2.34 -0.48 -20.49
CA VAL A 310 -1.00 -1.04 -20.61
C VAL A 310 -0.25 -0.31 -21.70
N PHE A 311 0.95 0.14 -21.38
CA PHE A 311 1.87 0.80 -22.29
C PHE A 311 3.18 0.01 -22.37
N ASP A 312 3.96 0.24 -23.43
CA ASP A 312 5.36 -0.19 -23.46
C ASP A 312 6.15 0.56 -22.38
N GLY A 313 6.98 -0.17 -21.63
CA GLY A 313 7.71 0.38 -20.48
C GLY A 313 8.82 1.39 -20.84
N HIS A 314 9.19 1.52 -22.12
CA HIS A 314 10.24 2.44 -22.55
C HIS A 314 9.75 3.49 -23.54
N SER A 315 9.02 3.07 -24.58
CA SER A 315 8.49 4.03 -25.57
C SER A 315 7.28 4.80 -25.02
N TYR A 316 6.56 4.21 -24.06
CA TYR A 316 5.25 4.64 -23.57
C TYR A 316 4.15 4.58 -24.64
N GLU A 317 4.34 3.77 -25.67
CA GLU A 317 3.29 3.49 -26.64
C GLU A 317 2.16 2.70 -25.97
N HIS A 318 0.91 3.07 -26.23
CA HIS A 318 -0.25 2.33 -25.73
C HIS A 318 -0.35 0.96 -26.40
N LEU A 319 -0.58 -0.08 -25.60
CA LEU A 319 -0.63 -1.47 -26.06
C LEU A 319 -1.98 -2.13 -25.83
N ALA A 320 -2.66 -1.83 -24.72
CA ALA A 320 -3.93 -2.47 -24.39
C ALA A 320 -4.75 -1.64 -23.39
N ASP A 321 -6.07 -1.84 -23.41
CA ASP A 321 -6.97 -1.43 -22.35
C ASP A 321 -7.63 -2.68 -21.74
N VAL A 322 -7.55 -2.81 -20.43
CA VAL A 322 -8.03 -3.98 -19.69
C VAL A 322 -9.23 -3.56 -18.84
N PRO A 323 -10.45 -4.05 -19.11
CA PRO A 323 -11.63 -3.71 -18.33
C PRO A 323 -11.48 -4.13 -16.87
N VAL A 324 -11.85 -3.23 -15.96
CA VAL A 324 -11.91 -3.45 -14.52
C VAL A 324 -13.18 -2.81 -13.95
N GLY A 325 -13.32 -2.80 -12.62
CA GLY A 325 -14.45 -2.20 -11.93
C GLY A 325 -14.41 -0.67 -11.85
N GLN A 326 -15.22 -0.15 -10.94
CA GLN A 326 -15.41 1.27 -10.71
C GLN A 326 -14.44 1.80 -9.66
N ARG A 327 -13.83 2.97 -9.94
CA ARG A 327 -12.88 3.67 -9.04
C ARG A 327 -11.74 2.74 -8.60
N CYS A 328 -11.05 2.19 -9.58
CA CYS A 328 -9.82 1.42 -9.36
C CYS A 328 -8.64 2.39 -9.27
N TRP A 329 -7.96 2.42 -8.13
CA TRP A 329 -6.89 3.41 -7.87
C TRP A 329 -5.53 2.76 -7.73
N HIS A 330 -5.37 1.86 -6.77
CA HIS A 330 -4.12 1.18 -6.50
C HIS A 330 -4.17 -0.28 -6.95
N PHE A 331 -3.01 -0.80 -7.31
CA PHE A 331 -2.84 -2.18 -7.74
C PHE A 331 -1.44 -2.67 -7.40
N SER A 332 -1.30 -3.98 -7.31
CA SER A 332 -0.01 -4.65 -7.12
C SER A 332 0.02 -5.94 -7.94
N PHE A 333 1.21 -6.33 -8.38
CA PHE A 333 1.43 -7.69 -8.84
C PHE A 333 1.47 -8.66 -7.66
N THR A 334 1.15 -9.93 -7.94
CA THR A 334 1.55 -11.04 -7.07
C THR A 334 3.08 -11.13 -6.98
N PRO A 335 3.64 -11.74 -5.92
CA PRO A 335 5.10 -11.79 -5.72
C PRO A 335 5.85 -12.52 -6.84
N ASP A 336 5.17 -13.44 -7.53
CA ASP A 336 5.69 -14.16 -8.71
C ASP A 336 5.52 -13.36 -10.03
N GLY A 337 4.90 -12.19 -9.98
CA GLY A 337 4.62 -11.36 -11.14
C GLY A 337 3.53 -11.88 -12.08
N ALA A 338 2.86 -12.97 -11.74
CA ALA A 338 1.95 -13.66 -12.65
C ALA A 338 0.56 -13.01 -12.74
N LYS A 339 0.12 -12.30 -11.70
CA LYS A 339 -1.21 -11.69 -11.65
C LYS A 339 -1.15 -10.24 -11.21
N LEU A 340 -2.09 -9.44 -11.68
CA LEU A 340 -2.31 -8.06 -11.25
C LEU A 340 -3.57 -8.00 -10.38
N LEU A 341 -3.44 -7.55 -9.14
CA LEU A 341 -4.54 -7.32 -8.21
C LEU A 341 -4.87 -5.82 -8.20
N VAL A 342 -6.11 -5.46 -8.52
CA VAL A 342 -6.55 -4.07 -8.68
C VAL A 342 -7.66 -3.76 -7.68
N ALA A 343 -7.40 -2.85 -6.73
CA ALA A 343 -8.38 -2.44 -5.74
C ALA A 343 -9.38 -1.45 -6.36
N CYS A 344 -10.63 -1.87 -6.48
CA CYS A 344 -11.70 -1.13 -7.15
C CYS A 344 -12.76 -0.72 -6.13
N GLY A 345 -12.61 0.50 -5.61
CA GLY A 345 -13.33 0.91 -4.42
C GLY A 345 -14.83 1.10 -4.61
N ARG A 346 -15.31 1.55 -5.77
CA ARG A 346 -16.77 1.63 -6.01
C ARG A 346 -17.38 0.30 -6.47
N SER A 347 -16.54 -0.70 -6.72
CA SER A 347 -16.96 -2.09 -6.94
C SER A 347 -16.87 -2.95 -5.67
N ASP A 348 -16.47 -2.37 -4.53
CA ASP A 348 -16.34 -3.05 -3.24
C ASP A 348 -15.53 -4.36 -3.31
N ALA A 349 -14.49 -4.38 -4.17
CA ALA A 349 -13.77 -5.59 -4.53
C ALA A 349 -12.34 -5.33 -5.05
N VAL A 350 -11.57 -6.41 -5.12
CA VAL A 350 -10.30 -6.51 -5.86
C VAL A 350 -10.52 -7.33 -7.13
N TYR A 351 -10.11 -6.79 -8.27
CA TYR A 351 -10.10 -7.50 -9.55
C TYR A 351 -8.74 -8.17 -9.74
N VAL A 352 -8.75 -9.42 -10.17
CA VAL A 352 -7.53 -10.20 -10.42
C VAL A 352 -7.43 -10.49 -11.91
N LEU A 353 -6.32 -10.08 -12.51
CA LEU A 353 -6.04 -10.24 -13.93
C LEU A 353 -4.77 -11.06 -14.13
N ASP A 354 -4.70 -11.83 -15.21
CA ASP A 354 -3.43 -12.43 -15.65
C ASP A 354 -2.48 -11.33 -16.15
N ALA A 355 -1.27 -11.26 -15.60
CA ALA A 355 -0.36 -10.14 -15.87
C ALA A 355 0.23 -10.14 -17.30
N ARG A 356 0.11 -11.24 -18.05
CA ARG A 356 0.71 -11.38 -19.39
C ARG A 356 -0.33 -11.28 -20.50
N SER A 357 -1.45 -11.96 -20.33
CA SER A 357 -2.55 -12.01 -21.29
C SER A 357 -3.63 -10.97 -21.01
N TYR A 358 -3.59 -10.34 -19.84
CA TYR A 358 -4.55 -9.36 -19.34
C TYR A 358 -5.98 -9.89 -19.16
N GLN A 359 -6.16 -11.21 -19.23
CA GLN A 359 -7.46 -11.82 -19.07
C GLN A 359 -7.93 -11.72 -17.61
N PRO A 360 -9.21 -11.39 -17.36
CA PRO A 360 -9.79 -11.50 -16.02
C PRO A 360 -9.71 -12.92 -15.50
N ILE A 361 -9.28 -13.08 -14.25
CA ILE A 361 -9.23 -14.37 -13.54
C ILE A 361 -10.41 -14.49 -12.58
N THR A 362 -10.54 -13.52 -11.67
CA THR A 362 -11.59 -13.52 -10.66
C THR A 362 -11.79 -12.12 -10.07
N GLN A 363 -12.83 -11.96 -9.26
CA GLN A 363 -13.10 -10.80 -8.44
C GLN A 363 -13.28 -11.23 -6.98
N ILE A 364 -12.57 -10.57 -6.07
CA ILE A 364 -12.59 -10.84 -4.64
C ILE A 364 -13.38 -9.72 -3.96
N GLY A 365 -14.63 -10.01 -3.57
CA GLY A 365 -15.54 -9.04 -2.95
C GLY A 365 -15.37 -8.92 -1.43
N GLN A 366 -16.41 -8.36 -0.78
CA GLN A 366 -16.46 -8.08 0.67
C GLN A 366 -15.39 -7.08 1.14
N LEU A 367 -14.99 -6.18 0.24
CA LEU A 367 -14.00 -5.13 0.50
C LEU A 367 -14.61 -3.76 0.19
N PRO A 368 -15.61 -3.31 0.97
CA PRO A 368 -16.36 -2.10 0.67
C PRO A 368 -15.45 -0.87 0.65
N LEU A 369 -15.49 -0.07 -0.42
CA LEU A 369 -14.54 1.03 -0.64
C LEU A 369 -13.07 0.59 -0.49
N ALA A 370 -12.68 -0.53 -1.14
CA ALA A 370 -11.29 -0.91 -1.31
C ALA A 370 -10.44 0.27 -1.84
N TRP A 371 -9.25 0.47 -1.29
CA TRP A 371 -8.42 1.63 -1.58
C TRP A 371 -7.00 1.22 -2.00
N GLY A 372 -6.13 0.93 -1.03
CA GLY A 372 -4.74 0.54 -1.25
C GLY A 372 -4.58 -0.97 -1.24
N ILE A 373 -3.55 -1.46 -1.92
CA ILE A 373 -3.19 -2.88 -1.94
C ILE A 373 -1.68 -3.06 -1.96
N VAL A 374 -1.17 -3.98 -1.15
CA VAL A 374 0.24 -4.40 -1.09
C VAL A 374 0.33 -5.92 -0.97
N THR A 375 1.45 -6.52 -1.38
CA THR A 375 1.68 -7.97 -1.29
C THR A 375 2.89 -8.31 -0.43
N TYR A 376 2.85 -9.48 0.22
CA TYR A 376 3.98 -10.06 0.92
C TYR A 376 4.21 -11.51 0.45
N PRO A 377 5.43 -11.90 0.04
CA PRO A 377 6.58 -11.02 -0.24
C PRO A 377 6.24 -9.89 -1.23
N PRO A 378 6.98 -8.77 -1.27
CA PRO A 378 6.64 -7.65 -2.14
C PRO A 378 6.59 -8.07 -3.61
N GLY A 379 5.48 -7.82 -4.28
CA GLY A 379 5.37 -7.84 -5.74
C GLY A 379 5.58 -6.44 -6.32
N ASP A 380 5.91 -6.36 -7.61
CA ASP A 380 6.01 -5.07 -8.29
C ASP A 380 4.70 -4.28 -8.20
N GLY A 381 4.79 -2.96 -8.27
CA GLY A 381 3.63 -2.06 -8.11
C GLY A 381 3.09 -1.97 -6.69
N SER A 382 3.38 -2.92 -5.80
CA SER A 382 3.26 -2.65 -4.36
C SER A 382 4.08 -1.43 -4.01
N ILE A 383 3.54 -0.61 -3.12
CA ILE A 383 4.20 0.63 -2.79
C ILE A 383 5.59 0.36 -2.18
N GLU A 384 5.82 -0.70 -1.42
CA GLU A 384 7.14 -1.04 -0.88
C GLU A 384 8.15 -1.60 -1.90
N SER A 385 7.72 -1.91 -3.13
CA SER A 385 8.63 -2.40 -4.18
C SER A 385 9.65 -1.33 -4.58
N ARG A 386 10.85 -1.77 -4.98
CA ARG A 386 12.01 -0.91 -5.27
C ARG A 386 12.05 -0.36 -6.70
#